data_AF-A0A930RFQ7-F1
#
_entry.id   AF-A0A930RFQ7-F1
#
_cell.length_a   1.000
_cell.length_b   1.000
_cell.length_c   1.000
_cell.angle_alpha   90.00
_cell.angle_beta   90.00
_cell.angle_gamma   90.00
#
_symmetry.space_group_name_H-M   'P 1'
#
loop_
_entity.id
_entity.type
_entity.pdbx_description
1 polymer ?
#
loop_
_entity_poly.entity_id
_entity_poly.type
_entity_poly.pdbx_seq_one_letter_code
_entity_poly.pdbx_strand_id
1 'polypeptide(L)' 'AIVQGAAARKESRGGHSRRDFPKRDDVNFLKHTLIYKQPDGKYTAEYQDVVITKYPPKERKY' A
#
# COMPACT_ATOMS: atom_id res chain seq x y z
N ALA A 1 9.20 10.45 2.59
CA ALA A 1 7.89 9.94 2.12
C ALA A 1 7.96 8.49 1.63
N ILE A 2 8.76 8.16 0.60
CA ILE A 2 8.79 6.80 -0.01
C ILE A 2 9.14 5.70 1.00
N VAL A 3 10.25 5.84 1.74
CA VAL A 3 10.68 4.85 2.74
C VAL A 3 9.61 4.68 3.84
N GLN A 4 8.99 5.77 4.29
CA GLN A 4 7.93 5.72 5.29
C GLN A 4 6.70 4.93 4.78
N GLY A 5 6.27 5.19 3.54
CA GLY A 5 5.17 4.44 2.93
C GLY A 5 5.50 2.97 2.71
N ALA A 6 6.73 2.66 2.29
CA ALA A 6 7.22 1.30 2.12
C ALA A 6 7.30 0.54 3.47
N ALA A 7 7.70 1.21 4.55
CA ALA A 7 7.75 0.62 5.88
C ALA A 7 6.34 0.31 6.43
N ALA A 8 5.39 1.23 6.21
CA ALA A 8 4.01 1.09 6.65
C ALA A 8 3.22 0.01 5.89
N ARG A 9 3.50 -0.21 4.61
CA ARG A 9 2.88 -1.26 3.79
C ARG A 9 3.56 -2.61 4.01
N LYS A 10 2.90 -3.52 4.71
CA LYS A 10 3.41 -4.87 5.04
C LYS A 10 2.84 -5.93 4.08
N GLU A 11 2.99 -5.70 2.78
CA GLU A 11 2.60 -6.65 1.72
C GLU A 11 3.56 -6.53 0.53
N SER A 12 3.43 -7.43 -0.45
CA SER A 12 4.06 -7.30 -1.76
C SER A 12 3.01 -7.18 -2.86
N ARG A 13 3.10 -6.12 -3.67
CA ARG A 13 2.17 -5.83 -4.77
C ARG A 13 2.87 -5.05 -5.87
N GLY A 14 2.89 -5.62 -7.08
CA GLY A 14 3.47 -4.95 -8.26
C GLY A 14 4.96 -4.65 -8.08
N GLY A 15 5.34 -3.37 -8.18
CA GLY A 15 6.72 -2.92 -8.02
C GLY A 15 7.23 -2.82 -6.58
N HIS A 16 6.34 -2.95 -5.58
CA HIS A 16 6.75 -3.02 -4.18
C HIS A 16 6.80 -4.49 -3.74
N SER A 17 8.00 -4.97 -3.41
CA SER A 17 8.25 -6.36 -3.01
C SER A 17 9.06 -6.41 -1.73
N ARG A 18 8.61 -7.25 -0.79
CA ARG A 18 9.12 -7.40 0.57
C ARG A 18 9.31 -8.89 0.85
N ARG A 19 10.51 -9.28 1.29
CA ARG A 19 10.83 -10.70 1.59
C ARG A 19 10.15 -11.19 2.86
N ASP A 20 9.92 -10.29 3.81
CA ASP A 20 9.20 -10.54 5.06
C ASP A 20 7.67 -10.63 4.84
N PHE A 21 7.15 -9.99 3.78
CA PHE A 21 5.73 -10.06 3.39
C PHE A 21 5.59 -10.35 1.89
N PRO A 22 5.88 -11.58 1.44
CA PRO A 22 6.00 -11.87 0.01
C PRO A 22 4.66 -11.94 -0.74
N LYS A 23 3.54 -12.05 -0.02
CA LYS A 23 2.20 -12.21 -0.59
C LYS A 23 1.48 -10.87 -0.67
N ARG A 24 0.51 -10.80 -1.59
CA ARG A 24 -0.46 -9.71 -1.67
C ARG A 24 -1.48 -9.86 -0.54
N ASP A 25 -1.80 -8.75 0.14
CA ASP A 25 -2.78 -8.72 1.22
C ASP A 25 -3.90 -7.73 0.88
N ASP A 26 -4.94 -8.24 0.23
CA ASP A 26 -6.11 -7.45 -0.15
C ASP A 26 -7.02 -7.10 1.03
N VAL A 27 -6.89 -7.77 2.18
CA VAL A 27 -7.70 -7.48 3.38
C VAL A 27 -7.19 -6.20 4.04
N ASN A 28 -5.87 -6.10 4.23
CA ASN A 28 -5.27 -4.99 4.97
C ASN A 28 -4.74 -3.86 4.09
N PHE A 29 -4.44 -4.11 2.80
CA PHE A 29 -3.69 -3.17 1.96
C PHE A 29 -4.28 -2.93 0.57
N LEU A 30 -5.54 -3.33 0.32
CA LEU A 30 -6.31 -2.89 -0.85
C LEU A 30 -6.79 -1.43 -0.71
N LYS A 31 -5.82 -0.53 -0.53
CA LYS A 31 -6.00 0.90 -0.27
C LYS A 31 -4.77 1.67 -0.75
N HIS A 32 -4.95 2.94 -1.10
CA HIS A 32 -3.85 3.87 -1.38
C HIS A 32 -3.18 4.28 -0.07
N THR A 33 -1.86 4.43 -0.09
CA THR A 33 -1.09 4.98 1.04
C THR A 33 -0.79 6.44 0.73
N LEU A 34 -1.28 7.33 1.58
CA LEU A 34 -1.11 8.77 1.47
C LEU A 34 -0.14 9.19 2.57
N ILE A 35 0.94 9.88 2.19
CA ILE A 35 1.93 10.37 3.15
C ILE A 35 1.91 11.89 3.11
N TYR A 36 1.48 12.51 4.20
CA TYR A 36 1.44 13.96 4.34
C TYR A 36 2.62 14.43 5.16
N LYS A 37 3.25 15.53 4.73
CA LYS A 37 4.29 16.20 5.51
C LYS A 37 3.61 17.22 6.41
N GLN A 38 3.81 17.09 7.72
CA GLN A 38 3.30 18.03 8.70
C GLN A 38 4.24 19.24 8.86
N PRO A 39 3.73 20.38 9.38
CA PRO A 39 4.53 21.58 9.62
C PRO A 39 5.70 21.36 10.59
N ASP A 40 5.57 20.40 11.52
CA ASP A 40 6.60 20.01 12.49
C ASP A 40 7.71 19.12 11.89
N GLY A 41 7.66 18.87 10.57
CA GLY A 41 8.62 18.03 9.86
C GLY A 41 8.33 16.52 9.94
N LYS A 42 7.31 16.09 10.69
CA LYS A 42 6.88 14.69 10.73
C LYS A 42 6.08 14.31 9.48
N TYR A 43 5.95 13.00 9.27
CA TYR A 43 5.12 12.44 8.21
C TYR A 43 3.98 11.65 8.83
N THR A 44 2.74 11.92 8.41
CA THR A 44 1.57 11.10 8.74
C THR A 44 1.23 10.18 7.59
N ALA A 45 0.81 8.97 7.93
CA ALA A 45 0.33 7.98 6.97
C ALA A 45 -1.19 7.86 7.11
N GLU A 46 -1.89 8.10 6.02
CA GLU A 46 -3.31 7.89 5.89
C GLU A 46 -3.56 6.88 4.77
N TYR A 47 -4.77 6.32 4.77
CA TYR A 47 -5.16 5.38 3.74
C TYR A 47 -6.51 5.74 3.16
N GLN A 48 -6.62 5.56 1.85
CA GLN A 48 -7.85 5.78 1.12
C GLN A 48 -8.21 4.50 0.36
N ASP A 49 -9.47 4.07 0.48
CA ASP A 49 -9.93 2.87 -0.19
C ASP A 49 -9.86 3.01 -1.71
N VAL A 50 -9.53 1.90 -2.37
CA VAL A 50 -9.53 1.86 -3.84
C VAL A 50 -10.96 1.75 -4.34
N VAL A 51 -11.29 2.50 -5.40
CA VAL A 51 -12.58 2.38 -6.06
C VAL A 51 -12.55 1.17 -6.99
N ILE A 52 -13.26 0.11 -6.60
CA ILE A 52 -13.42 -1.10 -7.42
C ILE A 52 -14.66 -0.93 -8.28
N THR A 53 -14.49 -0.98 -9.60
CA THR A 53 -15.60 -0.86 -10.55
C THR A 53 -15.97 -2.24 -11.11
N LYS A 54 -15.76 -2.46 -12.40
CA LYS A 54 -16.21 -3.66 -13.13
C LYS A 54 -15.39 -4.91 -12.83
N TYR A 55 -14.13 -4.75 -12.44
CA TYR A 55 -13.18 -5.86 -12.32
C TYR A 55 -12.78 -6.06 -10.87
N PRO A 56 -13.25 -7.13 -10.20
CA PRO A 56 -12.84 -7.42 -8.84
C PRO A 56 -11.36 -7.85 -8.79
N PRO A 57 -10.67 -7.61 -7.67
CA PRO A 57 -9.30 -8.06 -7.48
C PRO A 57 -9.19 -9.57 -7.67
N LYS A 58 -8.34 -10.00 -8.59
CA LYS A 58 -7.96 -11.41 -8.79
C LYS A 58 -6.46 -11.57 -8.71
N GLU A 59 -6.00 -12.75 -8.35
CA GLU A 59 -4.57 -13.07 -8.35
C GLU A 59 -4.03 -12.91 -9.78
N ARG A 60 -2.90 -12.21 -9.93
CA ARG A 60 -2.27 -12.02 -11.24
C ARG A 60 -1.31 -13.16 -11.50
N LYS A 61 -1.69 -14.06 -12.41
CA LYS A 61 -0.83 -15.14 -12.94
C LYS A 61 -0.36 -14.76 -14.34
N TYR A 62 0.90 -15.03 -14.64
CA TYR A 62 1.51 -14.85 -15.96
C TYR A 62 1.63 -16.20 -16.67
#